data_AF-A0A9Q0G1U8-F1
#
_entry.id   AF-A0A9Q0G1U8-F1
#
_cell.length_a   1.000
_cell.length_b   1.000
_cell.length_c   1.000
_cell.angle_alpha   90.00
_cell.angle_beta   90.00
_cell.angle_gamma   90.00
#
_symmetry.space_group_name_H-M   'P 1'
#
loop_
_entity.id
_entity.type
_entity.pdbx_description
1 polymer ?
#
loop_
_entity_poly.entity_id
_entity_poly.type
_entity_poly.pdbx_seq_one_letter_code
_entity_poly.pdbx_strand_id
1 'polypeptide(L)'
;MMLKIKRVPTVVSNFQKEEGEEAARRGGGCGRNCLRSCCIQGAKLPLYAFKRVDKAVNEKGVLQHETTQPPVAFLDSLLLGEWEDRVQRGLFRYDVTACETKVIPGRYGFIAQLNEGRHLKKRPTEFRVDKVLQPFDGNKFNFTKVGQEEVLFQFEASENGEVQFFPDAPVDVENSPSMVAINVSPIEYGHVLLIPRILECLPQRIDRESFLLALDMAVEAGNPYFRLGYNSLGAFATINHLHFQAYYLAVPFPIEKAPTKKITTLDVGVQISELVNYPVRGLVFEGGNSLRDLSDTVSDACICLQNNNIPYNVLIADCGKRIFLLPQCYAEKQALGEVRPELLDTQVNPAVWEISGHMVLKRKKDYEEASEENAWSLLAEVSLSEERFQEVNALIFEAISYNADASGDEAENLLQDADVKPKTHEGVDAINQRSCPTMVTGNQECLVQQ
;
A
#
# COMPACT_ATOMS: atom_id res chain seq x y z
N MET A 1 -15.27 16.98 -28.40
CA MET A 1 -15.90 17.66 -27.23
C MET A 1 -15.23 17.15 -25.96
N MET A 2 -14.58 18.03 -25.18
CA MET A 2 -14.06 17.68 -23.85
C MET A 2 -15.25 17.28 -22.94
N LEU A 3 -15.30 16.02 -22.53
CA LEU A 3 -16.22 15.57 -21.48
C LEU A 3 -15.84 16.29 -20.18
N LYS A 4 -16.56 17.36 -19.85
CA LYS A 4 -16.49 18.02 -18.55
C LYS A 4 -17.22 17.13 -17.54
N ILE A 5 -16.46 16.40 -16.74
CA ILE A 5 -16.97 15.75 -15.53
C ILE A 5 -17.59 16.85 -14.66
N LYS A 6 -18.90 16.74 -14.42
CA LYS A 6 -19.70 17.70 -13.66
C LYS A 6 -19.24 17.63 -12.19
N ARG A 7 -18.48 18.62 -11.72
CA ARG A 7 -18.13 18.76 -10.29
C ARG A 7 -19.41 19.09 -9.52
N VAL A 8 -19.79 18.21 -8.59
CA VAL A 8 -20.85 18.49 -7.60
C VAL A 8 -20.18 19.20 -6.41
N PRO A 9 -20.54 20.45 -6.09
CA PRO A 9 -19.97 21.15 -4.93
C PRO A 9 -20.60 20.60 -3.66
N THR A 10 -19.78 20.16 -2.71
CA THR A 10 -20.25 19.87 -1.34
C THR A 10 -19.31 20.49 -0.32
N VAL A 11 -19.90 20.99 0.76
CA VAL A 11 -19.37 21.93 1.74
C VAL A 11 -18.11 21.40 2.45
N VAL A 12 -17.08 22.24 2.48
CA VAL A 12 -15.77 21.99 3.11
C VAL A 12 -15.92 21.93 4.64
N SER A 13 -15.57 20.82 5.27
CA SER A 13 -15.59 20.65 6.73
C SER A 13 -14.31 21.23 7.38
N ASN A 14 -14.53 22.30 8.13
CA ASN A 14 -13.73 23.21 8.96
C ASN A 14 -12.45 22.78 9.75
N PHE A 15 -11.80 21.64 9.52
CA PHE A 15 -10.53 21.36 10.25
C PHE A 15 -9.25 21.49 9.41
N GLN A 16 -9.37 21.67 8.10
CA GLN A 16 -8.22 21.91 7.22
C GLN A 16 -8.59 22.82 6.04
N LYS A 17 -9.40 23.86 6.27
CA LYS A 17 -9.43 24.98 5.33
C LYS A 17 -8.02 25.59 5.30
N GLU A 18 -7.56 25.91 4.10
CA GLU A 18 -6.49 26.87 3.89
C GLU A 18 -6.94 28.22 4.44
N GLU A 19 -6.88 28.40 5.76
CA GLU A 19 -6.87 29.73 6.33
C GLU A 19 -5.50 30.32 6.02
N GLY A 20 -5.52 31.24 5.07
CA GLY A 20 -4.38 32.05 4.69
C GLY A 20 -3.86 32.85 5.88
N GLU A 21 -2.55 33.03 5.88
CA GLU A 21 -1.91 34.33 6.07
C GLU A 21 -2.39 35.19 7.24
N GLU A 22 -2.55 34.69 8.47
CA GLU A 22 -2.57 35.59 9.64
C GLU A 22 -2.23 34.95 11.00
N ALA A 23 -1.30 33.98 11.02
CA ALA A 23 -0.71 33.50 12.28
C ALA A 23 0.83 33.37 12.21
N ALA A 24 1.48 34.31 11.53
CA ALA A 24 2.92 34.50 11.69
C ALA A 24 3.17 35.35 12.93
N ARG A 25 3.28 34.73 14.11
CA ARG A 25 3.98 35.33 15.27
C ARG A 25 4.30 34.29 16.34
N ARG A 26 5.61 34.02 16.44
CA ARG A 26 6.38 33.32 17.49
C ARG A 26 6.66 31.83 17.22
N GLY A 27 7.73 31.59 16.46
CA GLY A 27 8.29 30.26 16.15
C GLY A 27 8.40 30.11 14.63
N GLY A 28 9.62 30.03 14.08
CA GLY A 28 9.81 29.83 12.64
C GLY A 28 9.12 28.54 12.20
N GLY A 29 8.08 28.64 11.37
CA GLY A 29 7.30 27.50 10.90
C GLY A 29 5.93 27.90 10.35
N CYS A 30 5.20 26.93 9.79
CA CYS A 30 3.88 27.18 9.16
C CYS A 30 2.71 27.20 10.16
N GLY A 31 2.98 27.18 11.46
CA GLY A 31 1.96 27.12 12.53
C GLY A 31 1.26 25.76 12.69
N ARG A 32 1.56 24.78 11.82
CA ARG A 32 0.92 23.45 11.81
C ARG A 32 1.84 22.31 12.29
N ASN A 33 3.03 22.65 12.80
CA ASN A 33 4.04 21.68 13.24
C ASN A 33 4.28 20.53 12.23
N CYS A 34 4.33 20.84 10.93
CA CYS A 34 4.28 19.81 9.89
C CYS A 34 5.62 19.07 9.70
N LEU A 35 5.66 18.10 8.78
CA LEU A 35 6.86 17.34 8.44
C LEU A 35 7.72 17.97 7.32
N ARG A 36 7.34 19.15 6.80
CA ARG A 36 8.15 19.87 5.80
C ARG A 36 9.33 20.59 6.45
N SER A 37 10.29 20.99 5.60
CA SER A 37 11.49 21.79 5.97
C SER A 37 11.20 23.01 6.83
N CYS A 38 10.01 23.60 6.76
CA CYS A 38 9.64 24.72 7.62
C CYS A 38 9.45 24.35 9.10
N CYS A 39 9.30 23.07 9.47
CA CYS A 39 9.01 22.63 10.83
C CYS A 39 9.80 21.38 11.26
N ILE A 40 10.32 20.56 10.34
CA ILE A 40 11.00 19.29 10.64
C ILE A 40 12.48 19.46 11.02
N GLN A 41 13.12 20.58 10.69
CA GLN A 41 14.54 20.77 10.95
C GLN A 41 14.82 20.79 12.47
N GLY A 42 15.62 19.85 12.94
CA GLY A 42 15.93 19.69 14.37
C GLY A 42 14.77 19.10 15.19
N ALA A 43 13.70 18.64 14.54
CA ALA A 43 12.66 17.87 15.19
C ALA A 43 13.24 16.55 15.72
N LYS A 44 12.63 16.09 16.80
CA LYS A 44 12.91 14.79 17.36
C LYS A 44 11.61 14.04 17.52
N LEU A 45 11.61 12.80 17.04
CA LEU A 45 10.44 11.94 17.02
C LEU A 45 10.86 10.58 17.58
N PRO A 46 9.94 9.85 18.23
CA PRO A 46 10.23 8.49 18.66
C PRO A 46 10.73 7.65 17.48
N LEU A 47 11.64 6.72 17.72
CA LEU A 47 12.23 5.86 16.70
C LEU A 47 12.15 4.41 17.16
N TYR A 48 11.58 3.57 16.30
CA TYR A 48 11.61 2.13 16.42
C TYR A 48 12.58 1.55 15.39
N ALA A 49 13.67 0.96 15.88
CA ALA A 49 14.64 0.26 15.06
C ALA A 49 14.35 -1.25 15.12
N PHE A 50 13.91 -1.84 14.02
CA PHE A 50 13.54 -3.26 13.93
C PHE A 50 14.72 -4.15 13.52
N LYS A 51 14.64 -5.44 13.82
CA LYS A 51 15.69 -6.40 13.43
C LYS A 51 15.42 -6.93 12.02
N ARG A 52 16.37 -6.76 11.09
CA ARG A 52 16.31 -7.43 9.77
C ARG A 52 16.46 -8.94 9.93
N VAL A 53 15.57 -9.68 9.26
CA VAL A 53 15.51 -11.15 9.33
C VAL A 53 16.69 -11.82 8.60
N ASP A 54 17.22 -11.19 7.55
CA ASP A 54 18.23 -11.81 6.66
C ASP A 54 19.64 -11.93 7.26
N LYS A 55 19.92 -11.33 8.44
CA LYS A 55 21.25 -11.40 9.08
C LYS A 55 21.47 -12.61 10.00
N ALA A 56 20.49 -13.50 10.17
CA ALA A 56 20.55 -14.57 11.19
C ALA A 56 20.72 -16.00 10.63
N VAL A 57 21.31 -16.17 9.44
CA VAL A 57 21.67 -17.52 8.92
C VAL A 57 23.16 -17.60 8.66
N ASN A 58 23.96 -17.44 9.71
CA ASN A 58 25.31 -18.02 9.75
C ASN A 58 25.83 -18.09 11.19
N GLU A 59 25.25 -18.96 12.00
CA GLU A 59 25.98 -19.53 13.13
C GLU A 59 25.45 -20.92 13.42
N LYS A 60 26.25 -21.93 13.05
CA LYS A 60 26.13 -23.28 13.59
C LYS A 60 26.42 -23.19 15.10
N GLY A 61 25.39 -23.05 15.91
CA GLY A 61 25.47 -23.05 17.36
C GLY A 61 24.31 -23.84 17.95
N VAL A 62 24.65 -24.86 18.73
CA VAL A 62 23.73 -25.83 19.35
C VAL A 62 22.60 -25.14 20.13
N LEU A 63 21.34 -25.48 19.80
CA LEU A 63 20.16 -25.08 20.55
C LEU A 63 20.19 -25.66 21.97
N GLN A 64 20.47 -24.81 22.97
CA GLN A 64 19.93 -25.01 24.32
C GLN A 64 18.56 -24.37 24.39
N HIS A 65 17.58 -25.19 24.74
CA HIS A 65 16.18 -24.86 24.83
C HIS A 65 15.94 -24.07 26.11
N GLU A 66 16.03 -22.75 26.08
CA GLU A 66 15.42 -21.91 27.11
C GLU A 66 14.01 -21.52 26.66
N THR A 67 13.04 -22.02 27.43
CA THR A 67 11.60 -21.78 27.29
C THR A 67 11.28 -20.37 27.76
N THR A 68 11.77 -19.36 27.06
CA THR A 68 11.28 -17.99 27.20
C THR A 68 10.01 -17.90 26.36
N GLN A 69 8.86 -17.72 27.02
CA GLN A 69 7.64 -17.36 26.30
C GLN A 69 7.96 -16.15 25.39
N PRO A 70 7.50 -16.14 24.12
CA PRO A 70 7.82 -15.03 23.23
C PRO A 70 7.35 -13.75 23.92
N PRO A 71 8.23 -12.75 24.12
CA PRO A 71 7.78 -11.48 24.67
C PRO A 71 6.66 -10.98 23.76
N VAL A 72 5.55 -10.53 24.34
CA VAL A 72 4.52 -9.79 23.60
C VAL A 72 5.24 -8.84 22.63
N ALA A 73 4.94 -8.94 21.33
CA ALA A 73 5.66 -8.23 20.29
C ALA A 73 5.71 -6.73 20.64
N PHE A 74 6.90 -6.24 20.95
CA PHE A 74 7.09 -4.91 21.52
C PHE A 74 6.51 -3.81 20.61
N LEU A 75 6.58 -4.02 19.29
CA LEU A 75 5.95 -3.16 18.28
C LEU A 75 4.43 -3.02 18.48
N ASP A 76 3.70 -4.12 18.73
CA ASP A 76 2.24 -4.08 18.89
C ASP A 76 1.84 -3.22 20.10
N SER A 77 2.53 -3.42 21.22
CA SER A 77 2.26 -2.67 22.46
C SER A 77 2.59 -1.19 22.29
N LEU A 78 3.70 -0.88 21.63
CA LEU A 78 4.09 0.49 21.33
C LEU A 78 3.09 1.17 20.39
N LEU A 79 2.76 0.54 19.26
CA LEU A 79 1.88 1.09 18.25
C LEU A 79 0.49 1.35 18.83
N LEU A 80 -0.09 0.37 19.54
CA LEU A 80 -1.41 0.54 20.15
C LEU A 80 -1.40 1.59 21.26
N GLY A 81 -0.38 1.61 22.12
CA GLY A 81 -0.25 2.62 23.17
C GLY A 81 -0.13 4.04 22.63
N GLU A 82 0.72 4.25 21.60
CA GLU A 82 0.84 5.54 20.94
C GLU A 82 -0.44 5.93 20.18
N TRP A 83 -1.12 4.95 19.56
CA TRP A 83 -2.41 5.18 18.88
C TRP A 83 -3.50 5.64 19.88
N GLU A 84 -3.61 4.99 21.04
CA GLU A 84 -4.51 5.36 22.13
C GLU A 84 -4.19 6.74 22.72
N ASP A 85 -2.91 7.10 22.87
CA ASP A 85 -2.51 8.47 23.27
C ASP A 85 -3.09 9.51 22.29
N ARG A 86 -3.02 9.25 20.97
CA ARG A 86 -3.56 10.18 19.97
C ARG A 86 -5.10 10.21 19.99
N VAL A 87 -5.76 9.14 20.43
CA VAL A 87 -7.21 9.14 20.71
C VAL A 87 -7.51 10.09 21.87
N GLN A 88 -6.80 9.95 22.99
CA GLN A 88 -6.99 10.81 24.17
C GLN A 88 -6.73 12.28 23.88
N ARG A 89 -5.81 12.57 22.95
CA ARG A 89 -5.49 13.93 22.47
C ARG A 89 -6.47 14.47 21.43
N GLY A 90 -7.43 13.68 20.97
CA GLY A 90 -8.48 14.11 20.04
C GLY A 90 -8.00 14.33 18.60
N LEU A 91 -6.97 13.61 18.15
CA LEU A 91 -6.42 13.77 16.79
C LEU A 91 -7.22 13.03 15.70
N PHE A 92 -8.18 12.20 16.09
CA PHE A 92 -9.02 11.45 15.16
C PHE A 92 -10.30 12.22 14.81
N ARG A 93 -10.79 12.00 13.59
CA ARG A 93 -12.00 12.69 13.12
C ARG A 93 -13.29 12.13 13.71
N TYR A 94 -13.26 10.93 14.25
CA TYR A 94 -14.38 10.23 14.91
C TYR A 94 -13.83 9.07 15.73
N ASP A 95 -14.65 8.55 16.63
CA ASP A 95 -14.37 7.34 17.40
C ASP A 95 -14.73 6.11 16.57
N VAL A 96 -13.73 5.33 16.17
CA VAL A 96 -13.91 4.09 15.41
C VAL A 96 -14.35 2.91 16.27
N THR A 97 -14.08 2.96 17.59
CA THR A 97 -14.47 1.89 18.50
C THR A 97 -15.99 1.82 18.73
N ALA A 98 -16.68 2.91 18.38
CA ALA A 98 -18.14 2.98 18.38
C ALA A 98 -18.79 2.43 17.09
N CYS A 99 -18.01 2.03 16.08
CA CYS A 99 -18.55 1.49 14.83
C CYS A 99 -19.10 0.08 15.04
N GLU A 100 -20.32 -0.16 14.55
CA GLU A 100 -20.97 -1.47 14.63
C GLU A 100 -20.30 -2.44 13.64
N THR A 101 -19.75 -3.54 14.14
CA THR A 101 -19.10 -4.59 13.33
C THR A 101 -19.72 -5.95 13.61
N LYS A 102 -20.00 -6.73 12.56
CA LYS A 102 -20.51 -8.11 12.67
C LYS A 102 -19.92 -9.00 11.59
N VAL A 103 -19.79 -10.29 11.90
CA VAL A 103 -19.53 -11.32 10.90
C VAL A 103 -20.86 -11.71 10.26
N ILE A 104 -20.95 -11.58 8.93
CA ILE A 104 -22.07 -12.01 8.13
C ILE A 104 -22.13 -13.54 8.15
N PRO A 105 -23.28 -14.15 8.53
CA PRO A 105 -23.43 -15.60 8.51
C PRO A 105 -23.25 -16.17 7.11
N GLY A 106 -22.48 -17.26 7.00
CA GLY A 106 -22.33 -18.04 5.78
C GLY A 106 -20.96 -18.70 5.63
N ARG A 107 -20.62 -19.14 4.42
CA ARG A 107 -19.44 -19.98 4.16
C ARG A 107 -18.12 -19.22 4.32
N TYR A 108 -18.09 -17.98 3.86
CA TYR A 108 -16.92 -17.13 3.80
C TYR A 108 -16.79 -16.27 5.06
N GLY A 109 -17.89 -15.95 5.73
CA GLY A 109 -17.89 -15.14 6.95
C GLY A 109 -17.34 -13.74 6.68
N PHE A 110 -17.91 -13.06 5.70
CA PHE A 110 -17.63 -11.65 5.41
C PHE A 110 -17.84 -10.79 6.65
N ILE A 111 -17.04 -9.73 6.81
CA ILE A 111 -17.14 -8.84 7.96
C ILE A 111 -17.83 -7.57 7.48
N ALA A 112 -18.97 -7.23 8.07
CA ALA A 112 -19.65 -5.97 7.81
C ALA A 112 -19.35 -5.00 8.94
N GLN A 113 -18.95 -3.78 8.59
CA GLN A 113 -18.76 -2.69 9.54
C GLN A 113 -19.48 -1.43 9.06
N LEU A 114 -20.23 -0.79 9.94
CA LEU A 114 -20.95 0.45 9.64
C LEU A 114 -20.11 1.68 10.01
N ASN A 115 -19.64 2.41 9.00
CA ASN A 115 -18.86 3.64 9.15
C ASN A 115 -19.61 4.85 8.55
N GLU A 116 -20.71 5.25 9.20
CA GLU A 116 -21.51 6.41 8.79
C GLU A 116 -20.71 7.71 8.88
N GLY A 117 -20.92 8.61 7.91
CA GLY A 117 -20.28 9.93 7.88
C GLY A 117 -18.75 9.93 7.62
N ARG A 118 -18.08 8.77 7.63
CA ARG A 118 -16.65 8.66 7.27
C ARG A 118 -16.38 9.19 5.87
N HIS A 119 -17.26 8.87 4.92
CA HIS A 119 -17.15 9.30 3.52
C HIS A 119 -17.30 10.81 3.35
N LEU A 120 -18.10 11.48 4.20
CA LEU A 120 -18.28 12.94 4.18
C LEU A 120 -17.01 13.68 4.64
N LYS A 121 -16.20 13.03 5.47
CA LYS A 121 -14.91 13.56 5.95
C LYS A 121 -13.75 13.14 5.05
N LYS A 122 -13.98 12.27 4.05
CA LYS A 122 -12.93 11.79 3.13
C LYS A 122 -12.55 12.92 2.17
N ARG A 123 -11.24 13.11 1.96
CA ARG A 123 -10.75 14.09 0.98
C ARG A 123 -11.16 13.66 -0.44
N PRO A 124 -11.50 14.60 -1.33
CA PRO A 124 -11.69 14.29 -2.74
C PRO A 124 -10.42 13.69 -3.34
N THR A 125 -10.60 12.78 -4.29
CA THR A 125 -9.49 12.31 -5.14
C THR A 125 -9.02 13.47 -6.04
N GLU A 126 -7.79 13.92 -5.83
CA GLU A 126 -7.20 15.05 -6.58
C GLU A 126 -6.37 14.60 -7.80
N PHE A 127 -6.24 13.30 -8.04
CA PHE A 127 -5.50 12.70 -9.15
C PHE A 127 -6.45 12.09 -10.18
N ARG A 128 -5.93 11.79 -11.37
CA ARG A 128 -6.74 11.17 -12.42
C ARG A 128 -6.96 9.70 -12.10
N VAL A 129 -8.14 9.17 -12.40
CA VAL A 129 -8.46 7.75 -12.10
C VAL A 129 -8.00 6.82 -13.22
N ASP A 130 -7.69 7.35 -14.41
CA ASP A 130 -7.31 6.57 -15.60
C ASP A 130 -5.83 6.15 -15.65
N LYS A 131 -5.01 6.61 -14.70
CA LYS A 131 -3.58 6.29 -14.64
C LYS A 131 -3.14 5.80 -13.27
N VAL A 132 -2.55 4.60 -13.24
CA VAL A 132 -1.93 4.01 -12.05
C VAL A 132 -0.70 4.80 -11.61
N LEU A 133 0.18 5.15 -12.56
CA LEU A 133 1.37 5.94 -12.29
C LEU A 133 1.15 7.41 -12.63
N GLN A 134 1.36 8.28 -11.64
CA GLN A 134 1.31 9.73 -11.78
C GLN A 134 2.46 10.37 -10.99
N PRO A 135 3.07 11.45 -11.51
CA PRO A 135 4.11 12.16 -10.78
C PRO A 135 3.57 12.71 -9.45
N PHE A 136 4.42 12.74 -8.44
CA PHE A 136 4.12 13.41 -7.18
C PHE A 136 3.82 14.90 -7.43
N ASP A 137 2.86 15.45 -6.69
CA ASP A 137 2.49 16.87 -6.77
C ASP A 137 2.48 17.47 -5.35
N GLY A 138 3.49 18.27 -5.05
CA GLY A 138 3.65 18.92 -3.75
C GLY A 138 2.55 19.93 -3.42
N ASN A 139 1.79 20.41 -4.41
CA ASN A 139 0.68 21.33 -4.19
C ASN A 139 -0.55 20.61 -3.63
N LYS A 140 -0.77 19.36 -4.06
CA LYS A 140 -1.85 18.49 -3.55
C LYS A 140 -1.58 18.01 -2.14
N PHE A 141 -2.60 17.46 -1.48
CA PHE A 141 -2.38 16.87 -0.16
C PHE A 141 -1.35 15.73 -0.23
N ASN A 142 -0.42 15.72 0.73
CA ASN A 142 0.58 14.67 0.89
C ASN A 142 1.03 14.62 2.36
N PHE A 143 1.62 13.50 2.78
CA PHE A 143 1.94 13.28 4.19
C PHE A 143 3.00 14.20 4.78
N THR A 144 3.80 14.93 3.99
CA THR A 144 4.70 15.94 4.57
C THR A 144 3.92 17.10 5.24
N LYS A 145 2.63 17.26 4.91
CA LYS A 145 1.76 18.33 5.40
C LYS A 145 1.03 18.00 6.70
N VAL A 146 1.09 16.76 7.18
CA VAL A 146 0.48 16.37 8.48
C VAL A 146 1.30 16.94 9.63
N GLY A 147 0.66 17.11 10.79
CA GLY A 147 1.35 17.54 12.01
C GLY A 147 2.23 16.43 12.57
N GLN A 148 3.37 16.77 13.17
CA GLN A 148 4.26 15.82 13.84
C GLN A 148 3.54 15.06 14.96
N GLU A 149 2.50 15.64 15.56
CA GLU A 149 1.63 14.98 16.53
C GLU A 149 0.85 13.76 15.99
N GLU A 150 0.65 13.68 14.66
CA GLU A 150 0.02 12.53 14.00
C GLU A 150 1.01 11.36 13.83
N VAL A 151 2.32 11.60 13.96
CA VAL A 151 3.36 10.57 13.86
C VAL A 151 3.45 9.79 15.18
N LEU A 152 3.50 8.46 15.09
CA LEU A 152 3.77 7.58 16.22
C LEU A 152 5.28 7.47 16.44
N PHE A 153 6.01 7.04 15.39
CA PHE A 153 7.45 6.88 15.41
C PHE A 153 8.05 6.81 13.99
N GLN A 154 9.35 7.07 13.90
CA GLN A 154 10.23 6.68 12.81
C GLN A 154 10.37 5.15 12.82
N PHE A 155 10.43 4.52 11.67
CA PHE A 155 10.53 3.06 11.53
C PHE A 155 11.68 2.70 10.58
N GLU A 156 12.74 2.12 11.13
CA GLU A 156 13.96 1.84 10.37
C GLU A 156 14.63 0.54 10.79
N ALA A 157 15.51 0.03 9.92
CA ALA A 157 16.29 -1.16 10.23
C ALA A 157 17.41 -0.85 11.22
N SER A 158 17.53 -1.67 12.25
CA SER A 158 18.59 -1.58 13.25
C SER A 158 19.98 -1.85 12.66
N GLU A 159 20.96 -1.00 13.01
CA GLU A 159 22.37 -1.17 12.61
C GLU A 159 23.03 -2.37 13.30
N ASN A 160 22.73 -2.57 14.59
CA ASN A 160 23.36 -3.59 15.43
C ASN A 160 22.59 -4.93 15.43
N GLY A 161 21.44 -5.01 14.75
CA GLY A 161 20.65 -6.23 14.64
C GLY A 161 19.82 -6.56 15.88
N GLU A 162 19.67 -5.60 16.80
CA GLU A 162 18.77 -5.69 17.94
C GLU A 162 17.60 -4.73 17.78
N VAL A 163 16.44 -5.12 18.33
CA VAL A 163 15.27 -4.23 18.40
C VAL A 163 15.54 -3.14 19.42
N GLN A 164 15.37 -1.88 19.02
CA GLN A 164 15.60 -0.72 19.89
C GLN A 164 14.49 0.31 19.76
N PHE A 165 14.21 1.01 20.85
CA PHE A 165 13.29 2.15 20.85
C PHE A 165 13.92 3.36 21.51
N PHE A 166 13.87 4.49 20.81
CA PHE A 166 14.40 5.76 21.25
C PHE A 166 13.24 6.76 21.31
N PRO A 167 12.79 7.17 22.51
CA PRO A 167 11.64 8.08 22.64
C PRO A 167 11.84 9.47 22.01
N ASP A 168 13.10 9.90 21.85
CA ASP A 168 13.47 11.25 21.41
C ASP A 168 14.67 11.19 20.44
N ALA A 169 14.50 10.52 19.30
CA ALA A 169 15.53 10.40 18.28
C ALA A 169 15.52 11.58 17.29
N PRO A 170 16.69 12.06 16.84
CA PRO A 170 16.74 13.07 15.79
C PRO A 170 16.11 12.54 14.50
N VAL A 171 15.46 13.42 13.75
CA VAL A 171 14.97 13.11 12.40
C VAL A 171 16.10 13.35 11.39
N ASP A 172 16.54 12.30 10.69
CA ASP A 172 17.53 12.41 9.63
C ASP A 172 16.89 12.90 8.33
N VAL A 173 16.83 14.22 8.17
CA VAL A 173 16.20 14.88 7.02
C VAL A 173 16.86 14.49 5.69
N GLU A 174 18.18 14.23 5.69
CA GLU A 174 18.93 13.93 4.46
C GLU A 174 18.65 12.50 3.97
N ASN A 175 18.58 11.53 4.89
CA ASN A 175 18.28 10.14 4.54
C ASN A 175 16.78 9.84 4.43
N SER A 176 15.92 10.83 4.72
CA SER A 176 14.46 10.74 4.58
C SER A 176 13.89 9.50 5.28
N PRO A 177 13.55 9.59 6.59
CA PRO A 177 13.14 8.41 7.33
C PRO A 177 11.78 7.91 6.87
N SER A 178 11.51 6.65 7.16
CA SER A 178 10.15 6.11 7.04
C SER A 178 9.38 6.34 8.33
N MET A 179 8.10 6.67 8.22
CA MET A 179 7.27 7.09 9.36
C MET A 179 6.07 6.18 9.52
N VAL A 180 5.70 5.88 10.76
CA VAL A 180 4.40 5.33 11.12
C VAL A 180 3.56 6.45 11.72
N ALA A 181 2.40 6.73 11.13
CA ALA A 181 1.49 7.79 11.57
C ALA A 181 0.05 7.26 11.72
N ILE A 182 -0.77 7.92 12.53
CA ILE A 182 -2.19 7.55 12.62
C ILE A 182 -2.89 7.79 11.28
N ASN A 183 -3.85 6.93 10.95
CA ASN A 183 -4.87 7.33 9.98
C ASN A 183 -5.94 8.11 10.73
N VAL A 184 -5.98 9.44 10.58
CA VAL A 184 -6.98 10.32 11.24
C VAL A 184 -8.44 10.00 10.85
N SER A 185 -8.67 9.14 9.86
CA SER A 185 -9.98 8.56 9.50
C SER A 185 -9.94 7.02 9.57
N PRO A 186 -9.74 6.46 10.77
CA PRO A 186 -9.38 5.06 10.97
C PRO A 186 -10.54 4.14 10.60
N ILE A 187 -10.25 3.05 9.89
CA ILE A 187 -11.27 2.03 9.60
C ILE A 187 -11.47 1.11 10.80
N GLU A 188 -10.42 0.83 11.55
CA GLU A 188 -10.47 -0.06 12.71
C GLU A 188 -9.45 0.43 13.76
N TYR A 189 -9.51 -0.15 14.95
CA TYR A 189 -8.56 0.01 16.03
C TYR A 189 -7.11 -0.23 15.57
N GLY A 190 -6.22 0.67 16.01
CA GLY A 190 -4.81 0.66 15.63
C GLY A 190 -4.56 0.98 14.14
N HIS A 191 -5.50 1.62 13.44
CA HIS A 191 -5.30 1.97 12.04
C HIS A 191 -4.23 3.05 11.86
N VAL A 192 -3.10 2.65 11.28
CA VAL A 192 -1.92 3.46 10.99
C VAL A 192 -1.59 3.48 9.51
N LEU A 193 -0.69 4.37 9.14
CA LEU A 193 -0.07 4.50 7.83
C LEU A 193 1.43 4.29 7.98
N LEU A 194 2.00 3.38 7.18
CA LEU A 194 3.44 3.30 6.97
C LEU A 194 3.78 4.12 5.73
N ILE A 195 4.65 5.12 5.89
CA ILE A 195 5.00 6.09 4.84
C ILE A 195 6.51 5.98 4.61
N PRO A 196 6.94 5.19 3.59
CA PRO A 196 8.35 4.99 3.27
C PRO A 196 8.99 6.30 2.82
N ARG A 197 10.19 6.58 3.35
CA ARG A 197 11.06 7.70 2.94
C ARG A 197 10.29 8.98 2.67
N ILE A 198 9.61 9.49 3.69
CA ILE A 198 8.55 10.51 3.56
C ILE A 198 9.00 11.82 2.89
N LEU A 199 10.28 12.19 3.01
CA LEU A 199 10.83 13.43 2.47
C LEU A 199 11.27 13.30 1.00
N GLU A 200 11.47 12.07 0.49
CA GLU A 200 11.67 11.80 -0.94
C GLU A 200 10.40 12.02 -1.78
N CYS A 201 9.24 12.14 -1.11
CA CYS A 201 7.97 12.41 -1.77
C CYS A 201 7.64 11.39 -2.88
N LEU A 202 7.88 10.11 -2.60
CA LEU A 202 7.63 9.04 -3.56
C LEU A 202 6.14 9.02 -3.95
N PRO A 203 5.79 8.96 -5.25
CA PRO A 203 4.39 8.80 -5.66
C PRO A 203 3.85 7.45 -5.19
N GLN A 204 2.52 7.26 -5.22
CA GLN A 204 1.85 6.00 -4.84
C GLN A 204 2.15 4.89 -5.88
N ARG A 205 3.37 4.36 -5.83
CA ARG A 205 3.92 3.30 -6.67
C ARG A 205 4.74 2.35 -5.81
N ILE A 206 4.73 1.06 -6.13
CA ILE A 206 5.59 0.09 -5.45
C ILE A 206 7.00 0.14 -6.03
N ASP A 207 7.99 0.03 -5.12
CA ASP A 207 9.39 -0.31 -5.37
C ASP A 207 9.83 -1.39 -4.38
N ARG A 208 10.94 -2.10 -4.69
CA ARG A 208 11.42 -3.25 -3.91
C ARG A 208 11.70 -2.89 -2.45
N GLU A 209 12.40 -1.78 -2.21
CA GLU A 209 12.82 -1.39 -0.85
C GLU A 209 11.64 -0.94 0.01
N SER A 210 10.70 -0.18 -0.56
CA SER A 210 9.49 0.24 0.15
C SER A 210 8.54 -0.92 0.43
N PHE A 211 8.49 -1.92 -0.45
CA PHE A 211 7.70 -3.13 -0.23
C PHE A 211 8.32 -4.02 0.85
N LEU A 212 9.65 -4.21 0.82
CA LEU A 212 10.37 -4.95 1.84
C LEU A 212 10.16 -4.35 3.23
N LEU A 213 10.19 -3.02 3.35
CA LEU A 213 9.89 -2.32 4.60
C LEU A 213 8.49 -2.66 5.16
N ALA A 214 7.50 -2.81 4.27
CA ALA A 214 6.15 -3.23 4.67
C ALA A 214 6.12 -4.69 5.13
N LEU A 215 6.87 -5.60 4.50
CA LEU A 215 7.03 -6.97 4.98
C LEU A 215 7.74 -7.02 6.32
N ASP A 216 8.84 -6.28 6.49
CA ASP A 216 9.57 -6.18 7.75
C ASP A 216 8.65 -5.74 8.89
N MET A 217 7.77 -4.75 8.65
CA MET A 217 6.77 -4.33 9.64
C MET A 217 5.79 -5.46 10.00
N ALA A 218 5.32 -6.23 9.01
CA ALA A 218 4.41 -7.35 9.24
C ALA A 218 5.07 -8.48 10.04
N VAL A 219 6.35 -8.76 9.75
CA VAL A 219 7.14 -9.78 10.44
C VAL A 219 7.49 -9.35 11.86
N GLU A 220 7.91 -8.09 12.04
CA GLU A 220 8.25 -7.50 13.33
C GLU A 220 7.04 -7.43 14.26
N ALA A 221 5.85 -7.11 13.72
CA ALA A 221 4.60 -7.18 14.49
C ALA A 221 4.31 -8.60 14.97
N GLY A 222 4.65 -9.63 14.16
CA GLY A 222 4.51 -11.03 14.55
C GLY A 222 3.06 -11.45 14.84
N ASN A 223 2.08 -10.66 14.42
CA ASN A 223 0.68 -10.80 14.78
C ASN A 223 -0.19 -11.12 13.55
N PRO A 224 -0.87 -12.29 13.50
CA PRO A 224 -1.68 -12.67 12.34
C PRO A 224 -2.94 -11.82 12.16
N TYR A 225 -3.30 -11.02 13.17
CA TYR A 225 -4.43 -10.09 13.12
C TYR A 225 -4.02 -8.68 12.71
N PHE A 226 -2.72 -8.40 12.63
CA PHE A 226 -2.17 -7.19 12.05
C PHE A 226 -1.95 -7.41 10.55
N ARG A 227 -2.63 -6.61 9.73
CA ARG A 227 -2.57 -6.72 8.27
C ARG A 227 -2.09 -5.41 7.68
N LEU A 228 -1.25 -5.49 6.66
CA LEU A 228 -0.92 -4.33 5.85
C LEU A 228 -1.64 -4.41 4.50
N GLY A 229 -2.11 -3.27 4.04
CA GLY A 229 -2.83 -3.10 2.80
C GLY A 229 -2.23 -2.01 1.95
N TYR A 230 -2.06 -2.28 0.67
CA TYR A 230 -1.69 -1.31 -0.34
C TYR A 230 -2.79 -1.16 -1.37
N ASN A 231 -3.00 0.06 -1.84
CA ASN A 231 -3.88 0.39 -2.94
C ASN A 231 -3.06 1.15 -3.98
N SER A 232 -3.13 0.76 -5.25
CA SER A 232 -2.60 1.60 -6.34
C SER A 232 -3.57 2.75 -6.65
N LEU A 233 -3.11 3.79 -7.37
CA LEU A 233 -4.06 4.69 -8.04
C LEU A 233 -4.88 3.86 -9.05
N GLY A 234 -6.16 4.20 -9.20
CA GLY A 234 -7.13 3.38 -9.95
C GLY A 234 -7.74 2.24 -9.13
N ALA A 235 -7.13 1.84 -8.01
CA ALA A 235 -7.61 0.82 -7.08
C ALA A 235 -7.92 1.42 -5.70
N PHE A 236 -8.52 2.62 -5.71
CA PHE A 236 -9.01 3.34 -4.53
C PHE A 236 -7.99 3.87 -3.51
N ALA A 237 -6.70 3.91 -3.86
CA ALA A 237 -5.80 4.86 -3.20
C ALA A 237 -6.33 6.29 -3.37
N THR A 238 -6.16 7.16 -2.37
CA THR A 238 -6.70 8.53 -2.39
C THR A 238 -5.66 9.62 -2.22
N ILE A 239 -4.39 9.25 -2.07
CA ILE A 239 -3.27 10.17 -1.89
C ILE A 239 -2.16 9.67 -2.79
N ASN A 240 -1.58 10.57 -3.61
CA ASN A 240 -0.42 10.23 -4.45
C ASN A 240 0.88 10.54 -3.70
N HIS A 241 1.08 9.84 -2.60
CA HIS A 241 2.33 9.80 -1.82
C HIS A 241 2.38 8.39 -1.23
N LEU A 242 3.44 7.64 -1.53
CA LEU A 242 3.60 6.24 -1.17
C LEU A 242 3.24 5.99 0.30
N HIS A 243 2.24 5.15 0.52
CA HIS A 243 1.84 4.69 1.83
C HIS A 243 1.22 3.31 1.77
N PHE A 244 1.43 2.56 2.85
CA PHE A 244 0.68 1.37 3.21
C PHE A 244 -0.26 1.72 4.36
N GLN A 245 -1.37 1.01 4.47
CA GLN A 245 -2.31 1.12 5.58
C GLN A 245 -2.19 -0.14 6.41
N ALA A 246 -2.35 -0.06 7.72
CA ALA A 246 -2.36 -1.23 8.58
C ALA A 246 -3.36 -1.07 9.72
N TYR A 247 -3.97 -2.15 10.17
CA TYR A 247 -4.76 -2.17 11.40
C TYR A 247 -4.88 -3.58 11.98
N TYR A 248 -5.42 -3.65 13.20
CA TYR A 248 -5.66 -4.90 13.90
C TYR A 248 -7.14 -5.28 13.77
N LEU A 249 -7.42 -6.50 13.32
CA LEU A 249 -8.76 -7.07 13.43
C LEU A 249 -8.64 -8.54 13.80
N ALA A 250 -9.13 -8.88 15.00
CA ALA A 250 -9.05 -10.21 15.60
C ALA A 250 -10.02 -11.24 14.98
N VAL A 251 -10.20 -11.17 13.66
CA VAL A 251 -11.03 -12.07 12.85
C VAL A 251 -10.27 -12.35 11.54
N PRO A 252 -10.11 -13.63 11.13
CA PRO A 252 -9.53 -13.96 9.83
C PRO A 252 -10.40 -13.42 8.70
N PHE A 253 -9.80 -12.73 7.73
CA PHE A 253 -10.56 -12.22 6.60
C PHE A 253 -11.05 -13.37 5.71
N PRO A 254 -12.19 -13.20 5.03
CA PRO A 254 -12.68 -14.14 4.03
C PRO A 254 -11.62 -14.61 3.03
N ILE A 255 -10.78 -13.69 2.53
CA ILE A 255 -9.73 -14.01 1.56
C ILE A 255 -8.66 -14.95 2.12
N GLU A 256 -8.36 -14.86 3.42
CA GLU A 256 -7.37 -15.74 4.07
C GLU A 256 -7.89 -17.17 4.20
N LYS A 257 -9.21 -17.35 4.27
CA LYS A 257 -9.86 -18.66 4.32
C LYS A 257 -10.11 -19.25 2.93
N ALA A 258 -9.97 -18.45 1.88
CA ALA A 258 -10.22 -18.90 0.53
C ALA A 258 -9.13 -19.90 0.08
N PRO A 259 -9.53 -21.01 -0.57
CA PRO A 259 -8.58 -21.99 -1.07
C PRO A 259 -7.70 -21.41 -2.18
N THR A 260 -6.52 -21.99 -2.34
CA THR A 260 -5.58 -21.64 -3.41
C THR A 260 -5.26 -22.86 -4.26
N LYS A 261 -4.92 -22.62 -5.53
CA LYS A 261 -4.43 -23.63 -6.46
C LYS A 261 -3.01 -23.25 -6.86
N LYS A 262 -2.04 -24.07 -6.47
CA LYS A 262 -0.63 -23.87 -6.83
C LYS A 262 -0.47 -23.78 -8.35
N ILE A 263 0.22 -22.74 -8.82
CA ILE A 263 0.65 -22.58 -10.21
C ILE A 263 2.07 -23.10 -10.35
N THR A 264 3.01 -22.54 -9.58
CA THR A 264 4.44 -22.89 -9.67
C THR A 264 5.18 -22.61 -8.35
N THR A 265 6.43 -23.03 -8.28
CA THR A 265 7.41 -22.60 -7.28
C THR A 265 8.65 -22.15 -8.03
N LEU A 266 9.14 -20.94 -7.72
CA LEU A 266 10.36 -20.37 -8.29
C LEU A 266 11.60 -21.01 -7.65
N ASP A 267 12.75 -20.91 -8.31
CA ASP A 267 14.02 -21.45 -7.80
C ASP A 267 14.46 -20.80 -6.48
N VAL A 268 14.06 -19.54 -6.26
CA VAL A 268 14.24 -18.80 -5.01
C VAL A 268 13.28 -19.24 -3.89
N GLY A 269 12.52 -20.33 -4.09
CA GLY A 269 11.66 -20.93 -3.08
C GLY A 269 10.27 -20.30 -2.93
N VAL A 270 9.96 -19.24 -3.69
CA VAL A 270 8.65 -18.57 -3.64
C VAL A 270 7.60 -19.41 -4.38
N GLN A 271 6.53 -19.77 -3.68
CA GLN A 271 5.36 -20.42 -4.24
C GLN A 271 4.35 -19.38 -4.73
N ILE A 272 3.87 -19.55 -5.96
CA ILE A 272 2.82 -18.71 -6.55
C ILE A 272 1.59 -19.59 -6.79
N SER A 273 0.46 -19.16 -6.24
CA SER A 273 -0.82 -19.84 -6.35
C SER A 273 -1.92 -18.90 -6.83
N GLU A 274 -2.92 -19.44 -7.53
CA GLU A 274 -4.15 -18.73 -7.87
C GLU A 274 -5.15 -18.83 -6.71
N LEU A 275 -5.83 -17.73 -6.40
CA LEU A 275 -6.96 -17.73 -5.45
C LEU A 275 -8.20 -18.34 -6.12
N VAL A 276 -8.80 -19.37 -5.50
CA VAL A 276 -9.98 -20.06 -6.05
C VAL A 276 -11.17 -20.00 -5.10
N ASN A 277 -12.38 -20.10 -5.65
CA ASN A 277 -13.64 -19.98 -4.91
C ASN A 277 -13.76 -18.65 -4.11
N TYR A 278 -13.23 -17.55 -4.65
CA TYR A 278 -13.36 -16.21 -4.10
C TYR A 278 -13.84 -15.25 -5.21
N PRO A 279 -14.62 -14.19 -4.93
CA PRO A 279 -15.21 -13.37 -5.99
C PRO A 279 -14.19 -12.53 -6.77
N VAL A 280 -13.03 -12.24 -6.17
CA VAL A 280 -11.94 -11.50 -6.81
C VAL A 280 -10.82 -12.46 -7.22
N ARG A 281 -10.43 -12.43 -8.50
CA ARG A 281 -9.27 -13.18 -8.98
C ARG A 281 -7.98 -12.52 -8.51
N GLY A 282 -7.03 -13.34 -8.08
CA GLY A 282 -5.76 -12.87 -7.55
C GLY A 282 -4.73 -13.96 -7.44
N LEU A 283 -3.49 -13.54 -7.22
CA LEU A 283 -2.35 -14.40 -6.95
C LEU A 283 -2.01 -14.35 -5.46
N VAL A 284 -1.52 -15.47 -4.95
CA VAL A 284 -1.04 -15.63 -3.58
C VAL A 284 0.42 -16.05 -3.64
N PHE A 285 1.27 -15.31 -2.92
CA PHE A 285 2.71 -15.53 -2.83
C PHE A 285 3.08 -15.93 -1.41
N GLU A 286 3.81 -17.03 -1.28
CA GLU A 286 4.20 -17.63 0.00
C GLU A 286 5.60 -18.24 -0.12
N GLY A 287 6.35 -18.33 0.99
CA GLY A 287 7.67 -18.97 1.01
C GLY A 287 8.80 -18.03 0.57
N GLY A 288 9.80 -18.56 -0.12
CA GLY A 288 11.08 -17.90 -0.37
C GLY A 288 12.22 -18.45 0.50
N ASN A 289 13.46 -18.41 -0.01
CA ASN A 289 14.65 -18.78 0.77
C ASN A 289 15.01 -17.69 1.79
N SER A 290 14.59 -16.45 1.53
CA SER A 290 14.70 -15.26 2.38
C SER A 290 13.43 -14.42 2.32
N LEU A 291 13.27 -13.48 3.25
CA LEU A 291 12.16 -12.51 3.20
C LEU A 291 12.26 -11.63 1.95
N ARG A 292 13.50 -11.30 1.55
CA ARG A 292 13.79 -10.54 0.35
C ARG A 292 13.33 -11.25 -0.93
N ASP A 293 13.49 -12.57 -1.04
CA ASP A 293 13.02 -13.31 -2.23
C ASP A 293 11.51 -13.16 -2.43
N LEU A 294 10.74 -13.26 -1.34
CA LEU A 294 9.30 -13.05 -1.36
C LEU A 294 8.94 -11.60 -1.71
N SER A 295 9.61 -10.64 -1.07
CA SER A 295 9.41 -9.21 -1.30
C SER A 295 9.70 -8.82 -2.76
N ASP A 296 10.85 -9.25 -3.29
CA ASP A 296 11.30 -8.91 -4.64
C ASP A 296 10.39 -9.56 -5.69
N THR A 297 9.99 -10.82 -5.51
CA THR A 297 9.04 -11.49 -6.40
C THR A 297 7.69 -10.77 -6.47
N VAL A 298 7.14 -10.38 -5.32
CA VAL A 298 5.83 -9.68 -5.29
C VAL A 298 5.96 -8.26 -5.83
N SER A 299 7.00 -7.54 -5.46
CA SER A 299 7.20 -6.16 -5.93
C SER A 299 7.46 -6.12 -7.42
N ASP A 300 8.13 -7.11 -8.01
CA ASP A 300 8.28 -7.26 -9.46
C ASP A 300 6.93 -7.45 -10.17
N ALA A 301 6.04 -8.28 -9.60
CA ALA A 301 4.67 -8.40 -10.09
C ALA A 301 3.90 -7.07 -10.00
N CYS A 302 4.04 -6.34 -8.88
CA CYS A 302 3.43 -5.01 -8.70
C CYS A 302 3.96 -3.97 -9.69
N ILE A 303 5.28 -3.99 -9.94
CA ILE A 303 5.97 -3.12 -10.91
C ILE A 303 5.46 -3.41 -12.32
N CYS A 304 5.31 -4.69 -12.68
CA CYS A 304 4.69 -5.09 -13.95
C CYS A 304 3.28 -4.51 -14.10
N LEU A 305 2.42 -4.66 -13.09
CA LEU A 305 1.04 -4.16 -13.12
C LEU A 305 0.98 -2.63 -13.26
N GLN A 306 1.74 -1.88 -12.46
CA GLN A 306 1.73 -0.41 -12.54
C GLN A 306 2.31 0.13 -13.86
N ASN A 307 3.32 -0.54 -14.44
CA ASN A 307 3.88 -0.17 -15.74
C ASN A 307 2.91 -0.44 -16.90
N ASN A 308 2.07 -1.47 -16.76
CA ASN A 308 1.01 -1.81 -17.70
C ASN A 308 -0.33 -1.09 -17.42
N ASN A 309 -0.33 -0.12 -16.50
CA ASN A 309 -1.51 0.65 -16.11
C ASN A 309 -2.69 -0.21 -15.62
N ILE A 310 -2.41 -1.34 -14.96
CA ILE A 310 -3.42 -2.22 -14.38
C ILE A 310 -3.57 -1.85 -12.89
N PRO A 311 -4.74 -1.38 -12.44
CA PRO A 311 -4.95 -1.10 -11.02
C PRO A 311 -4.92 -2.38 -10.17
N TYR A 312 -4.37 -2.30 -8.96
CA TYR A 312 -4.26 -3.44 -8.07
C TYR A 312 -4.22 -3.05 -6.59
N ASN A 313 -4.45 -4.06 -5.76
CA ASN A 313 -4.31 -3.99 -4.32
C ASN A 313 -3.39 -5.10 -3.85
N VAL A 314 -2.75 -4.90 -2.70
CA VAL A 314 -1.93 -5.92 -2.05
C VAL A 314 -2.36 -6.05 -0.60
N LEU A 315 -2.64 -7.27 -0.14
CA LEU A 315 -2.80 -7.59 1.27
C LEU A 315 -1.61 -8.40 1.74
N ILE A 316 -0.91 -7.93 2.77
CA ILE A 316 0.12 -8.67 3.50
C ILE A 316 -0.55 -9.19 4.78
N ALA A 317 -0.59 -10.52 4.93
CA ALA A 317 -1.25 -11.21 6.02
C ALA A 317 -0.33 -12.28 6.65
N ASP A 318 -0.82 -12.91 7.72
CA ASP A 318 -0.14 -13.99 8.44
C ASP A 318 1.31 -13.66 8.80
N CYS A 319 1.50 -12.52 9.49
CA CYS A 319 2.81 -12.03 9.93
C CYS A 319 3.82 -11.86 8.77
N GLY A 320 3.34 -11.45 7.59
CA GLY A 320 4.19 -11.25 6.40
C GLY A 320 4.47 -12.51 5.59
N LYS A 321 3.88 -13.66 5.93
CA LYS A 321 4.14 -14.93 5.23
C LYS A 321 3.29 -15.15 4.00
N ARG A 322 2.13 -14.49 3.92
CA ARG A 322 1.16 -14.68 2.83
C ARG A 322 0.72 -13.36 2.25
N ILE A 323 1.00 -13.19 0.96
CA ILE A 323 0.78 -11.93 0.25
C ILE A 323 -0.21 -12.17 -0.89
N PHE A 324 -1.30 -11.41 -0.90
CA PHE A 324 -2.33 -11.46 -1.93
C PHE A 324 -2.18 -10.27 -2.87
N LEU A 325 -2.03 -10.55 -4.16
CA LEU A 325 -2.00 -9.54 -5.22
C LEU A 325 -3.29 -9.61 -6.03
N LEU A 326 -4.05 -8.52 -6.04
CA LEU A 326 -5.41 -8.47 -6.53
C LEU A 326 -5.54 -7.37 -7.60
N PRO A 327 -5.29 -7.69 -8.89
CA PRO A 327 -5.59 -6.76 -9.97
C PRO A 327 -7.12 -6.56 -10.08
N GLN A 328 -7.56 -5.32 -10.28
CA GLN A 328 -8.98 -4.96 -10.32
C GLN A 328 -9.31 -3.93 -11.39
N CYS A 329 -10.58 -3.85 -11.78
CA CYS A 329 -11.07 -2.92 -12.81
C CYS A 329 -12.34 -2.14 -12.41
N TYR A 330 -12.68 -2.08 -11.11
CA TYR A 330 -13.95 -1.49 -10.69
C TYR A 330 -14.06 0.00 -11.06
N ALA A 331 -13.02 0.80 -10.83
CA ALA A 331 -13.05 2.23 -11.15
C ALA A 331 -13.18 2.50 -12.66
N GLU A 332 -12.61 1.63 -13.50
CA GLU A 332 -12.77 1.67 -14.95
C GLU A 332 -14.21 1.34 -15.35
N LYS A 333 -14.77 0.24 -14.83
CA LYS A 333 -16.18 -0.12 -15.06
C LYS A 333 -17.14 0.99 -14.61
N GLN A 334 -16.85 1.66 -13.48
CA GLN A 334 -17.63 2.81 -13.02
C GLN A 334 -17.59 3.97 -14.04
N ALA A 335 -16.42 4.26 -14.60
CA ALA A 335 -16.25 5.31 -15.61
C ALA A 335 -16.94 4.97 -16.94
N LEU A 336 -17.02 3.69 -17.29
CA LEU A 336 -17.70 3.18 -18.49
C LEU A 336 -19.22 3.02 -18.30
N GLY A 337 -19.73 3.16 -17.06
CA GLY A 337 -21.16 2.96 -16.76
C GLY A 337 -21.58 1.50 -16.77
N GLU A 338 -20.64 0.57 -16.60
CA GLU A 338 -20.86 -0.87 -16.64
C GLU A 338 -21.25 -1.45 -15.26
N VAL A 339 -21.06 -0.68 -14.19
CA VAL A 339 -21.44 -1.10 -12.83
C VAL A 339 -22.94 -0.90 -12.62
N ARG A 340 -23.59 -1.94 -12.09
CA ARG A 340 -25.01 -1.93 -11.75
C ARG A 340 -25.38 -0.77 -10.80
N PRO A 341 -26.48 -0.03 -11.06
CA PRO A 341 -26.89 1.11 -10.23
C PRO A 341 -27.03 0.78 -8.75
N GLU A 342 -27.53 -0.41 -8.41
CA GLU A 342 -27.74 -0.84 -7.03
C GLU A 342 -26.44 -0.92 -6.24
N LEU A 343 -25.34 -1.28 -6.91
CA LEU A 343 -24.00 -1.33 -6.31
C LEU A 343 -23.40 0.06 -6.19
N LEU A 344 -23.62 0.94 -7.16
CA LEU A 344 -23.21 2.35 -7.07
C LEU A 344 -23.89 3.06 -5.90
N ASP A 345 -25.15 2.74 -5.62
CA ASP A 345 -25.94 3.31 -4.53
C ASP A 345 -25.39 2.97 -3.14
N THR A 346 -24.71 1.82 -2.98
CA THR A 346 -23.99 1.47 -1.74
C THR A 346 -22.86 2.45 -1.45
N GLN A 347 -22.35 3.10 -2.51
CA GLN A 347 -21.17 3.96 -2.51
C GLN A 347 -19.91 3.27 -2.00
N VAL A 348 -19.89 1.94 -1.86
CA VAL A 348 -18.70 1.23 -1.40
C VAL A 348 -17.60 1.38 -2.47
N ASN A 349 -16.41 1.74 -2.00
CA ASN A 349 -15.21 1.80 -2.82
C ASN A 349 -14.38 0.58 -2.45
N PRO A 350 -14.29 -0.44 -3.31
CA PRO A 350 -13.65 -1.70 -2.98
C PRO A 350 -12.13 -1.57 -3.01
N ALA A 351 -11.57 -1.01 -1.94
CA ALA A 351 -10.13 -0.98 -1.70
C ALA A 351 -9.67 -2.31 -1.09
N VAL A 352 -8.40 -2.39 -0.72
CA VAL A 352 -7.78 -3.62 -0.17
C VAL A 352 -8.57 -4.26 0.97
N TRP A 353 -9.22 -3.48 1.83
CA TRP A 353 -9.97 -4.02 2.97
C TRP A 353 -11.25 -4.71 2.52
N GLU A 354 -12.04 -4.04 1.67
CA GLU A 354 -13.30 -4.58 1.15
C GLU A 354 -13.07 -5.80 0.27
N ILE A 355 -12.11 -5.74 -0.67
CA ILE A 355 -11.83 -6.90 -1.54
C ILE A 355 -11.30 -8.09 -0.76
N SER A 356 -10.69 -7.86 0.40
CA SER A 356 -10.23 -8.94 1.28
C SER A 356 -11.35 -9.50 2.16
N GLY A 357 -12.50 -8.82 2.18
CA GLY A 357 -13.74 -9.28 2.81
C GLY A 357 -14.11 -8.55 4.10
N HIS A 358 -13.42 -7.44 4.42
CA HIS A 358 -13.88 -6.48 5.43
C HIS A 358 -14.67 -5.35 4.75
N MET A 359 -15.98 -5.53 4.68
CA MET A 359 -16.94 -4.64 4.03
C MET A 359 -17.22 -3.41 4.89
N VAL A 360 -16.59 -2.29 4.57
CA VAL A 360 -16.84 -0.99 5.23
C VAL A 360 -18.05 -0.30 4.59
N LEU A 361 -19.21 -0.47 5.20
CA LEU A 361 -20.50 -0.01 4.73
C LEU A 361 -20.78 1.42 5.21
N LYS A 362 -21.47 2.20 4.36
CA LYS A 362 -21.68 3.64 4.59
C LYS A 362 -23.08 4.00 5.06
N ARG A 363 -24.05 3.09 4.90
CA ARG A 363 -25.47 3.30 5.23
C ARG A 363 -25.91 2.21 6.18
N LYS A 364 -26.69 2.59 7.20
CA LYS A 364 -27.28 1.63 8.15
C LYS A 364 -28.09 0.54 7.46
N LYS A 365 -28.86 0.89 6.42
CA LYS A 365 -29.60 -0.08 5.60
C LYS A 365 -28.71 -1.19 5.05
N ASP A 366 -27.59 -0.83 4.41
CA ASP A 366 -26.68 -1.81 3.81
C ASP A 366 -26.06 -2.73 4.87
N TYR A 367 -25.81 -2.19 6.07
CA TYR A 367 -25.31 -2.97 7.19
C TYR A 367 -26.34 -3.95 7.76
N GLU A 368 -27.58 -3.49 7.96
CA GLU A 368 -28.67 -4.33 8.46
C GLU A 368 -28.98 -5.47 7.47
N GLU A 369 -29.01 -5.15 6.17
CA GLU A 369 -29.28 -6.09 5.07
C GLU A 369 -28.02 -6.81 4.54
N ALA A 370 -26.87 -6.67 5.21
CA ALA A 370 -25.61 -7.26 4.76
C ALA A 370 -25.70 -8.80 4.69
N SER A 371 -25.40 -9.36 3.52
CA SER A 371 -25.41 -10.80 3.25
C SER A 371 -24.17 -11.20 2.45
N GLU A 372 -23.85 -12.50 2.43
CA GLU A 372 -22.73 -13.00 1.62
C GLU A 372 -22.96 -12.77 0.13
N GLU A 373 -24.21 -12.89 -0.34
CA GLU A 373 -24.57 -12.66 -1.74
C GLU A 373 -24.36 -11.20 -2.14
N ASN A 374 -24.67 -10.26 -1.26
CA ASN A 374 -24.44 -8.82 -1.49
C ASN A 374 -22.94 -8.51 -1.57
N ALA A 375 -22.15 -9.02 -0.62
CA ALA A 375 -20.70 -8.85 -0.62
C ALA A 375 -20.07 -9.49 -1.87
N TRP A 376 -20.46 -10.73 -2.19
CA TRP A 376 -20.00 -11.45 -3.37
C TRP A 376 -20.34 -10.71 -4.65
N SER A 377 -21.57 -10.23 -4.78
CA SER A 377 -22.04 -9.49 -5.95
C SER A 377 -21.24 -8.22 -6.20
N LEU A 378 -20.92 -7.46 -5.14
CA LEU A 378 -20.07 -6.28 -5.26
C LEU A 378 -18.66 -6.67 -5.70
N LEU A 379 -18.04 -7.63 -5.01
CA LEU A 379 -16.66 -8.02 -5.27
C LEU A 379 -16.46 -8.68 -6.65
N ALA A 380 -17.48 -9.36 -7.17
CA ALA A 380 -17.44 -9.92 -8.52
C ALA A 380 -17.34 -8.83 -9.59
N GLU A 381 -17.92 -7.63 -9.38
CA GLU A 381 -17.72 -6.49 -10.30
C GLU A 381 -16.28 -5.96 -10.27
N VAL A 382 -15.57 -6.16 -9.16
CA VAL A 382 -14.20 -5.69 -8.98
C VAL A 382 -13.20 -6.54 -9.76
N SER A 383 -13.48 -7.84 -9.84
CA SER A 383 -12.63 -8.82 -10.52
C SER A 383 -12.48 -8.52 -12.00
N LEU A 384 -11.28 -8.81 -12.51
CA LEU A 384 -11.05 -9.00 -13.93
C LEU A 384 -11.88 -10.18 -14.46
N SER A 385 -12.17 -10.17 -15.77
CA SER A 385 -12.66 -11.37 -16.46
C SER A 385 -11.59 -12.47 -16.41
N GLU A 386 -11.99 -13.71 -16.68
CA GLU A 386 -11.06 -14.83 -16.68
C GLU A 386 -9.98 -14.68 -17.74
N GLU A 387 -10.37 -14.27 -18.95
CA GLU A 387 -9.47 -14.04 -20.08
C GLU A 387 -8.47 -12.94 -19.75
N ARG A 388 -8.96 -11.80 -19.22
CA ARG A 388 -8.10 -10.69 -18.85
C ARG A 388 -7.17 -11.06 -17.70
N PHE A 389 -7.63 -11.85 -16.74
CA PHE A 389 -6.77 -12.32 -15.65
C PHE A 389 -5.66 -13.26 -16.15
N GLN A 390 -5.95 -14.13 -17.11
CA GLN A 390 -4.93 -14.99 -17.74
C GLN A 390 -3.88 -14.16 -18.49
N GLU A 391 -4.29 -13.13 -19.24
CA GLU A 391 -3.37 -12.19 -19.89
C GLU A 391 -2.47 -11.47 -18.87
N VAL A 392 -3.06 -10.98 -17.78
CA VAL A 392 -2.32 -10.29 -16.72
C VAL A 392 -1.33 -11.23 -16.02
N ASN A 393 -1.73 -12.48 -15.78
CA ASN A 393 -0.82 -13.47 -15.22
C ASN A 393 0.37 -13.73 -16.15
N ALA A 394 0.15 -13.85 -17.47
CA ALA A 394 1.24 -14.01 -18.43
C ALA A 394 2.25 -12.86 -18.36
N LEU A 395 1.78 -11.61 -18.30
CA LEU A 395 2.63 -10.42 -18.12
C LEU A 395 3.43 -10.46 -16.81
N ILE A 396 2.80 -10.87 -15.71
CA ILE A 396 3.47 -10.99 -14.40
C ILE A 396 4.57 -12.05 -14.46
N PHE A 397 4.27 -13.24 -14.99
CA PHE A 397 5.25 -14.33 -15.06
C PHE A 397 6.42 -14.00 -15.98
N GLU A 398 6.18 -13.33 -17.12
CA GLU A 398 7.25 -12.85 -17.99
C GLU A 398 8.17 -11.86 -17.26
N ALA A 399 7.61 -10.91 -16.52
CA ALA A 399 8.39 -9.93 -15.76
C ALA A 399 9.22 -10.58 -14.63
N ILE A 400 8.63 -11.53 -13.88
CA ILE A 400 9.33 -12.25 -12.81
C ILE A 400 10.50 -13.07 -13.40
N SER A 401 10.30 -13.75 -14.52
CA SER A 401 11.37 -14.53 -15.18
C SER A 401 12.50 -13.64 -15.67
N TYR A 402 12.20 -12.51 -16.32
CA TYR A 402 13.21 -11.60 -16.83
C TYR A 402 14.11 -11.03 -15.72
N ASN A 403 13.53 -10.71 -14.57
CA ASN A 403 14.30 -10.17 -13.44
C ASN A 403 15.13 -11.23 -12.71
N ALA A 404 14.67 -12.49 -12.71
CA ALA A 404 15.47 -13.60 -12.20
C ALA A 404 16.77 -13.75 -13.02
N ASP A 405 16.67 -13.69 -14.35
CA ASP A 405 17.84 -13.81 -15.24
C ASP A 405 18.80 -12.62 -15.08
N ALA A 406 18.28 -11.39 -14.97
CA ALA A 406 19.10 -10.19 -14.77
C ALA A 406 19.89 -10.19 -13.45
N SER A 407 19.31 -10.78 -12.38
CA SER A 407 19.99 -10.91 -11.08
C SER A 407 21.13 -11.94 -11.08
N GLY A 408 21.14 -12.89 -12.01
CA GLY A 408 22.23 -13.84 -12.22
C GLY A 408 23.45 -13.20 -12.90
N ASP A 409 23.22 -12.32 -13.87
CA ASP A 409 24.29 -11.67 -14.65
C ASP A 409 24.98 -10.51 -13.90
N GLU A 410 24.31 -9.86 -12.95
CA GLU A 410 24.95 -8.84 -12.10
C GLU A 410 25.94 -9.46 -11.10
N ALA A 411 25.75 -10.72 -10.70
CA ALA A 411 26.67 -11.42 -9.81
C ALA A 411 27.96 -11.88 -10.51
N GLU A 412 27.91 -12.21 -11.81
CA GLU A 412 29.11 -12.60 -12.57
C GLU A 412 29.96 -11.40 -13.03
N ASN A 413 29.36 -10.22 -13.24
CA ASN A 413 30.08 -9.04 -13.71
C ASN A 413 30.83 -8.27 -12.60
N LEU A 414 30.61 -8.57 -11.31
CA LEU A 414 31.32 -7.92 -10.20
C LEU A 414 32.64 -8.60 -9.80
N LEU A 415 33.04 -9.69 -10.46
CA LEU A 415 34.26 -10.44 -10.16
C LEU A 415 35.36 -10.38 -11.25
N GLN A 416 35.20 -9.61 -12.33
CA GLN A 416 36.20 -9.55 -13.41
C GLN A 416 36.82 -8.18 -13.74
N ASP A 417 36.43 -7.08 -13.10
CA ASP A 417 37.06 -5.77 -13.35
C ASP A 417 37.87 -5.27 -12.14
N ALA A 418 38.97 -5.95 -11.86
CA ALA A 418 39.99 -5.47 -10.94
C ALA A 418 41.41 -5.70 -11.50
N ASP A 419 41.67 -5.30 -12.75
CA ASP A 419 42.97 -4.78 -13.17
C ASP A 419 42.91 -4.32 -14.62
N VAL A 420 43.05 -3.02 -14.90
CA VAL A 420 43.87 -2.44 -15.99
C VAL A 420 43.84 -0.90 -15.88
N LYS A 421 45.03 -0.30 -15.79
CA LYS A 421 45.29 1.16 -15.80
C LYS A 421 45.10 1.81 -17.19
N PRO A 422 44.91 3.14 -17.26
CA PRO A 422 44.35 3.81 -18.44
C PRO A 422 45.40 4.10 -19.52
N LYS A 423 44.97 4.08 -20.79
CA LYS A 423 45.69 4.72 -21.90
C LYS A 423 44.73 5.52 -22.79
N THR A 424 45.34 6.54 -23.39
CA THR A 424 44.82 7.77 -24.00
C THR A 424 44.20 7.61 -25.40
N HIS A 425 43.24 8.52 -25.66
CA HIS A 425 42.73 9.07 -26.94
C HIS A 425 43.41 8.66 -28.26
N GLU A 426 42.59 8.30 -29.26
CA GLU A 426 42.27 9.10 -30.48
C GLU A 426 41.15 8.42 -31.30
N GLY A 427 40.43 9.21 -32.11
CA GLY A 427 39.08 8.91 -32.60
C GLY A 427 38.95 8.12 -33.91
N VAL A 428 37.70 7.99 -34.36
CA VAL A 428 37.18 8.27 -35.73
C VAL A 428 35.77 7.68 -35.88
N ASP A 429 34.92 8.45 -36.55
CA ASP A 429 33.53 8.25 -36.94
C ASP A 429 33.19 6.90 -37.62
N ALA A 430 31.97 6.41 -37.37
CA ALA A 430 31.16 5.77 -38.41
C ALA A 430 29.66 5.74 -38.04
N ILE A 431 28.87 6.22 -39.00
CA ILE A 431 27.40 6.31 -39.06
C ILE A 431 26.80 4.92 -39.35
N ASN A 432 25.65 4.57 -38.73
CA ASN A 432 24.55 3.93 -39.47
C ASN A 432 23.18 4.02 -38.77
N GLN A 433 22.15 4.10 -39.63
CA GLN A 433 20.81 4.64 -39.40
C GLN A 433 19.72 3.59 -39.10
N ARG A 434 18.66 4.08 -38.42
CA ARG A 434 17.20 3.81 -38.60
C ARG A 434 16.66 2.45 -38.12
N SER A 435 15.43 2.30 -37.62
CA SER A 435 14.22 3.16 -37.62
C SER A 435 13.14 2.58 -36.68
N CYS A 436 12.41 3.42 -35.94
CA CYS A 436 11.12 3.10 -35.31
C CYS A 436 9.95 3.40 -36.29
N PRO A 437 8.87 2.59 -36.33
CA PRO A 437 7.64 2.95 -37.02
C PRO A 437 6.65 3.68 -36.10
N THR A 438 6.16 4.82 -36.58
CA THR A 438 5.01 5.57 -36.06
C THR A 438 3.82 5.31 -36.98
N MET A 439 2.63 5.00 -36.44
CA MET A 439 1.35 5.15 -37.18
C MET A 439 0.25 5.64 -36.23
N VAL A 440 -0.19 6.90 -36.41
CA VAL A 440 -1.37 7.40 -37.16
C VAL A 440 -2.62 7.55 -36.26
N THR A 441 -2.94 8.80 -35.98
CA THR A 441 -4.19 9.30 -35.38
C THR A 441 -5.30 9.38 -36.43
N GLY A 442 -6.42 8.70 -36.19
CA GLY A 442 -7.66 8.84 -36.97
C GLY A 442 -8.72 9.64 -36.21
N ASN A 443 -9.12 10.79 -36.76
CA ASN A 443 -10.28 11.56 -36.34
C ASN A 443 -11.55 10.98 -36.98
N GLN A 444 -12.56 10.64 -36.18
CA GLN A 444 -13.95 10.61 -36.63
C GLN A 444 -14.87 11.09 -35.51
N GLU A 445 -15.47 12.27 -35.75
CA GLU A 445 -16.53 12.85 -34.94
C GLU A 445 -17.85 12.09 -35.18
N CYS A 446 -18.56 11.71 -34.12
CA CYS A 446 -19.94 11.27 -34.20
C CYS A 446 -20.79 12.04 -33.18
N LEU A 447 -21.74 12.81 -33.71
CA LEU A 447 -22.75 13.57 -32.98
C LEU A 447 -23.89 12.63 -32.57
N VAL A 448 -24.32 12.68 -31.30
CA VAL A 448 -25.64 12.18 -30.88
C VAL A 448 -26.31 13.20 -29.98
N GLN A 449 -27.58 13.45 -30.29
CA GLN A 449 -28.48 14.43 -29.72
C GLN A 449 -28.98 14.01 -28.33
N GLN A 450 -29.12 15.03 -27.47
CA GLN A 450 -29.76 15.20 -26.15
C GLN A 450 -30.27 13.99 -25.37
#